data_AF-A0A353U1Y6-F1
#
_entry.id   AF-A0A353U1Y6-F1
#
_cell.length_a   1.000
_cell.length_b   1.000
_cell.length_c   1.000
_cell.angle_alpha   90.00
_cell.angle_beta   90.00
_cell.angle_gamma   90.00
#
_symmetry.space_group_name_H-M   'P 1'
#
loop_
_entity.id
_entity.type
_entity.pdbx_description
1 polymer ?
#
loop_
_entity_poly.entity_id
_entity_poly.type
_entity_poly.pdbx_seq_one_letter_code
_entity_poly.pdbx_strand_id
1 'polypeptide(L)'
;GGGFRFLYAAFLQQAAELFDNEQLVRASEEFSHAGDLWRGSAVKMAGVFKGRATEQSDFNEISELFYEISDLEKGAFRRLSKIVKGYV
;
A
#
# COMPACT_ATOMS: atom_id res chain seq x y z
N GLY A 1 -5.76 -4.10 -6.51
CA GLY A 1 -5.21 -3.89 -5.16
C GLY A 1 -5.17 -2.43 -4.77
N GLY A 2 -4.40 -1.62 -5.52
CA GLY A 2 -4.06 -0.24 -5.13
C GLY A 2 -5.23 0.72 -4.93
N GLY A 3 -6.30 0.65 -5.73
CA GLY A 3 -7.49 1.50 -5.56
C GLY A 3 -8.10 1.46 -4.15
N PHE A 4 -8.15 0.28 -3.53
CA PHE A 4 -8.64 0.13 -2.16
C PHE A 4 -7.71 0.77 -1.12
N ARG A 5 -6.41 0.82 -1.40
CA ARG A 5 -5.42 1.45 -0.50
C ARG A 5 -5.54 2.97 -0.55
N PHE A 6 -5.73 3.56 -1.74
CA PHE A 6 -6.03 4.99 -1.86
C PHE A 6 -7.35 5.36 -1.19
N LEU A 7 -8.39 4.55 -1.36
CA LEU A 7 -9.67 4.76 -0.67
C LEU A 7 -9.49 4.75 0.85
N TYR A 8 -8.73 3.78 1.37
CA TYR A 8 -8.48 3.67 2.79
C TYR A 8 -7.59 4.79 3.33
N ALA A 9 -6.58 5.21 2.56
CA ALA A 9 -5.77 6.38 2.88
C ALA A 9 -6.62 7.66 2.97
N ALA A 10 -7.48 7.91 1.98
CA ALA A 10 -8.38 9.07 2.01
C ALA A 10 -9.34 9.05 3.22
N PHE A 11 -9.80 7.86 3.61
CA PHE A 11 -10.56 7.69 4.86
C PHE A 11 -9.73 8.05 6.10
N LEU A 12 -8.50 7.53 6.20
CA LEU A 12 -7.61 7.81 7.32
C LEU A 12 -7.22 9.30 7.40
N GLN A 13 -7.06 9.97 6.26
CA GLN A 13 -6.83 11.41 6.19
C GLN A 13 -8.00 12.19 6.80
N GLN A 14 -9.24 11.88 6.41
CA GLN A 14 -10.43 12.52 6.97
C GLN A 14 -10.59 12.20 8.47
N ALA A 15 -10.28 10.96 8.88
CA ALA A 15 -10.29 10.60 10.29
C ALA A 15 -9.23 11.36 11.09
N ALA A 16 -8.04 11.59 10.53
CA ALA A 16 -6.99 12.37 11.17
C ALA A 16 -7.46 13.79 11.49
N GLU A 17 -8.21 14.43 10.58
CA GLU A 17 -8.80 15.76 10.77
C GLU A 17 -9.88 15.76 11.87
N LEU A 18 -10.75 14.74 11.89
CA LEU A 18 -11.83 14.63 12.88
C LEU A 18 -11.33 14.36 14.30
N PHE A 19 -10.23 13.60 14.44
CA PHE A 19 -9.68 13.18 15.73
C PHE A 19 -8.41 13.94 16.13
N ASP A 20 -7.99 14.94 15.35
CA ASP A 20 -6.74 15.70 15.54
C ASP A 20 -5.53 14.79 15.82
N ASN A 21 -5.34 13.76 14.97
CA ASN A 21 -4.32 12.74 15.19
C ASN A 21 -3.35 12.61 14.01
N GLU A 22 -2.15 13.15 14.19
CA GLU A 22 -1.06 13.10 13.21
C GLU A 22 -0.63 11.66 12.85
N GLN A 23 -0.80 10.69 13.75
CA GLN A 23 -0.46 9.29 13.43
C GLN A 23 -1.40 8.67 12.40
N LEU A 24 -2.64 9.16 12.29
CA LEU A 24 -3.56 8.75 11.22
C LEU A 24 -3.14 9.33 9.86
N VAL A 25 -2.56 10.54 9.83
CA VAL A 25 -1.96 11.12 8.61
C VAL A 25 -0.81 10.23 8.12
N ARG A 26 0.10 9.84 9.02
CA ARG A 26 1.21 8.93 8.66
C ARG A 26 0.71 7.58 8.15
N ALA A 27 -0.33 7.03 8.78
CA ALA A 27 -0.95 5.80 8.29
C ALA A 27 -1.58 5.98 6.89
N SER A 28 -2.24 7.11 6.63
CA SER A 28 -2.77 7.48 5.31
C SER A 28 -1.68 7.50 4.23
N GLU A 29 -0.54 8.12 4.53
CA GLU A 29 0.61 8.17 3.61
C GLU A 29 1.16 6.77 3.30
N GLU A 30 1.29 5.92 4.32
CA GLU A 30 1.77 4.53 4.14
C GLU A 30 0.84 3.72 3.24
N PHE A 31 -0.49 3.84 3.40
CA PHE A 31 -1.44 3.19 2.52
C PHE A 31 -1.44 3.79 1.12
N SER A 32 -1.25 5.11 0.97
CA SER A 32 -1.10 5.73 -0.37
C SER A 32 0.12 5.17 -1.09
N HIS A 33 1.25 5.05 -0.39
CA HIS A 33 2.48 4.47 -0.91
C HIS A 33 2.29 3.00 -1.33
N ALA A 34 1.61 2.20 -0.51
CA ALA A 34 1.23 0.83 -0.89
C ALA A 34 0.36 0.80 -2.15
N GLY A 35 -0.56 1.77 -2.28
CA GLY A 35 -1.37 1.97 -3.48
C GLY A 35 -0.55 2.20 -4.75
N ASP A 36 0.50 3.03 -4.64
CA ASP A 36 1.42 3.31 -5.75
C ASP A 36 2.24 2.08 -6.15
N LEU A 37 2.78 1.33 -5.16
CA LEU A 37 3.48 0.07 -5.42
C LEU A 37 2.58 -0.95 -6.12
N TRP A 38 1.33 -1.09 -5.68
CA TRP A 38 0.33 -1.92 -6.36
C TRP A 38 0.06 -1.48 -7.81
N ARG A 39 0.07 -0.18 -8.08
CA ARG A 39 -0.11 0.35 -9.44
C ARG A 39 1.13 0.04 -10.28
N GLY A 40 2.32 0.23 -9.73
CA GLY A 40 3.59 -0.11 -10.39
C GLY A 40 3.69 -1.59 -10.76
N SER A 41 3.37 -2.49 -9.81
CA SER A 41 3.38 -3.94 -10.06
C SER A 41 2.37 -4.34 -11.14
N ALA A 42 1.18 -3.73 -11.15
CA ALA A 42 0.18 -3.97 -12.20
C ALA A 42 0.67 -3.59 -13.61
N VAL A 43 1.43 -2.50 -13.74
CA VAL A 43 2.02 -2.10 -15.03
C VAL A 43 3.04 -3.13 -15.50
N LYS A 44 3.92 -3.61 -14.61
CA LYS A 44 4.91 -4.65 -14.95
C LYS A 44 4.25 -5.96 -15.35
N MET A 45 3.28 -6.43 -14.56
CA MET A 45 2.49 -7.63 -14.89
C MET A 45 1.76 -7.50 -16.23
N ALA A 46 1.23 -6.31 -16.55
CA ALA A 46 0.63 -6.08 -17.86
C ALA A 46 1.65 -6.13 -19.00
N GLY A 47 2.91 -5.74 -18.75
CA GLY A 47 4.03 -5.92 -19.68
C GLY A 47 4.32 -7.40 -19.96
N VAL A 48 4.39 -8.21 -18.89
CA VAL A 48 4.57 -9.66 -18.98
C VAL A 48 3.42 -10.32 -19.75
N PHE A 49 2.18 -10.01 -19.38
CA PHE A 49 0.99 -10.54 -20.04
C PHE A 49 0.94 -10.21 -21.54
N LYS A 50 1.47 -9.05 -21.94
CA LYS A 50 1.56 -8.63 -23.35
C LYS A 50 2.80 -9.16 -24.08
N GLY A 51 3.62 -10.01 -23.45
CA GLY A 51 4.83 -10.58 -24.03
C GLY A 51 5.97 -9.58 -24.22
N ARG A 52 5.98 -8.46 -23.48
CA ARG A 52 7.00 -7.40 -23.61
C ARG A 52 8.16 -7.53 -22.62
N ALA A 53 7.98 -8.35 -21.59
CA ALA A 53 8.91 -8.59 -20.50
C ALA A 53 8.69 -10.06 -20.08
N THR A 54 9.55 -10.97 -20.53
CA THR A 54 9.31 -12.43 -20.37
C THR A 54 10.54 -13.17 -19.86
N GLU A 55 11.57 -12.43 -19.45
CA GLU A 55 12.75 -13.01 -18.82
C GLU A 55 12.44 -13.39 -17.37
N GLN A 56 13.16 -14.37 -16.82
CA GLN A 56 12.99 -14.78 -15.42
C GLN A 56 13.20 -13.59 -14.44
N SER A 57 14.09 -12.66 -14.79
CA SER A 57 14.33 -11.40 -14.07
C SER A 57 13.06 -10.55 -13.94
N ASP A 58 12.21 -10.48 -14.97
CA ASP A 58 10.96 -9.72 -14.95
C ASP A 58 9.97 -10.29 -13.92
N PHE A 59 9.89 -11.63 -13.82
CA PHE A 59 9.07 -12.30 -12.82
C PHE A 59 9.62 -12.13 -11.41
N ASN A 60 10.95 -12.17 -11.25
CA ASN A 60 11.60 -11.96 -9.96
C ASN A 60 11.33 -10.53 -9.45
N GLU A 61 11.44 -9.52 -10.31
CA GLU A 61 11.15 -8.12 -9.95
C GLU A 61 9.69 -7.94 -9.50
N ILE A 62 8.73 -8.57 -10.18
CA ILE A 62 7.32 -8.55 -9.76
C ILE A 62 7.14 -9.22 -8.40
N SER A 63 7.82 -10.34 -8.15
CA SER A 63 7.78 -11.02 -6.86
C SER A 63 8.36 -10.16 -5.74
N GLU A 64 9.48 -9.46 -5.98
CA GLU A 64 10.09 -8.55 -5.02
C GLU A 64 9.14 -7.41 -4.64
N LEU A 65 8.45 -6.82 -5.63
CA LEU A 65 7.41 -5.82 -5.37
C LEU A 65 6.28 -6.34 -4.49
N PHE A 66 5.87 -7.61 -4.65
CA PHE A 66 4.85 -8.18 -3.78
C PHE A 66 5.31 -8.38 -2.35
N TYR A 67 6.58 -8.75 -2.14
CA TYR A 67 7.15 -8.81 -0.80
C TYR A 67 7.22 -7.42 -0.16
N GLU A 68 7.67 -6.42 -0.90
CA GLU A 68 7.72 -5.02 -0.44
C GLU A 68 6.34 -4.51 -0.03
N ILE A 69 5.32 -4.71 -0.88
CA ILE A 69 3.94 -4.37 -0.57
C ILE A 69 3.46 -5.10 0.70
N SER A 70 3.77 -6.39 0.82
CA SER A 70 3.36 -7.20 1.97
C SER A 70 3.93 -6.67 3.28
N ASP A 71 5.23 -6.35 3.29
CA ASP A 71 5.91 -5.85 4.47
C ASP A 71 5.43 -4.44 4.86
N LEU A 72 5.25 -3.57 3.86
CA LEU A 72 4.71 -2.22 4.06
C LEU A 72 3.31 -2.26 4.69
N GLU A 73 2.39 -3.01 4.07
CA GLU A 73 1.00 -3.09 4.54
C GLU A 73 0.90 -3.73 5.92
N LYS A 74 1.66 -4.81 6.17
CA LYS A 74 1.73 -5.46 7.48
C LYS A 74 2.24 -4.50 8.55
N GLY A 75 3.24 -3.68 8.23
CA GLY A 75 3.73 -2.62 9.09
C GLY A 75 2.64 -1.59 9.40
N ALA A 76 1.98 -1.08 8.36
CA ALA A 76 0.95 -0.06 8.47
C ALA A 76 -0.24 -0.54 9.31
N PHE A 77 -0.76 -1.74 9.05
CA PHE A 77 -1.86 -2.32 9.83
C PHE A 77 -1.49 -2.54 11.30
N ARG A 78 -0.26 -2.98 11.59
CA ARG A 78 0.20 -3.16 12.98
C ARG A 78 0.30 -1.84 13.73
N ARG A 79 0.79 -0.77 13.08
CA ARG A 79 0.82 0.58 13.65
C ARG A 79 -0.60 1.10 13.87
N LEU A 80 -1.46 0.99 12.86
CA LEU A 80 -2.84 1.42 12.94
C LEU A 80 -3.63 0.71 14.06
N SER A 81 -3.41 -0.60 14.23
CA SER A 81 -4.03 -1.34 15.34
C SER A 81 -3.66 -0.79 16.72
N LYS A 82 -2.42 -0.29 16.89
CA LYS A 82 -2.00 0.36 18.14
C LYS A 82 -2.68 1.72 18.33
N ILE A 83 -2.81 2.50 17.25
CA ILE A 83 -3.51 3.79 17.27
C ILE A 83 -4.97 3.57 17.69
N VAL A 84 -5.68 2.66 17.03
CA VAL A 84 -7.11 2.37 17.28
C VAL A 84 -7.35 1.86 18.70
N LYS A 85 -6.47 1.01 19.24
CA LYS A 85 -6.57 0.55 20.64
C LYS A 85 -6.41 1.67 21.68
N GLY A 86 -5.84 2.80 21.30
CA GLY A 86 -5.80 3.98 22.18
C GLY A 86 -7.15 4.68 22.32
N TYR A 87 -8.12 4.38 21.43
CA TYR A 87 -9.46 4.97 21.43
C TYR A 87 -10.54 4.07 22.06
N VAL A 88 -10.24 2.79 22.30
CA VAL A 88 -11.19 1.77 22.79
C VAL A 88 -10.90 1.41 24.24
#